data_AF-A0A498NSY9-F1
#
_entry.id   AF-A0A498NSY9-F1
#
_cell.length_a   1.000
_cell.length_b   1.000
_cell.length_c   1.000
_cell.angle_alpha   90.00
_cell.angle_beta   90.00
_cell.angle_gamma   90.00
#
_symmetry.space_group_name_H-M   'P 1'
#
loop_
_entity.id
_entity.type
_entity.pdbx_description
1 polymer ?
#
loop_
_entity_poly.entity_id
_entity_poly.type
_entity_poly.pdbx_seq_one_letter_code
_entity_poly.pdbx_strand_id
1 'polypeptide(L)'
;MLDKNADVFSQHPVDYGHTTTVQHEIPLVDLRPFRLPYRKIPPFQWQDVRRLLMEMETAGVIRPSKSPYVSPVVVLTMKDGSLQLCIDYRKFNSCST
;
A
#
# COMPACT_ATOMS: atom_id res chain seq x y z
N MET A 1 -20.93 -25.99 -4.42
CA MET A 1 -20.23 -25.54 -3.19
C MET A 1 -19.61 -24.16 -3.39
N LEU A 2 -19.10 -23.86 -4.59
CA LEU A 2 -18.65 -22.51 -4.98
C LEU A 2 -19.82 -21.50 -5.14
N ASP A 3 -20.94 -21.88 -5.78
CA ASP A 3 -22.05 -20.94 -6.03
C ASP A 3 -22.79 -20.47 -4.76
N LYS A 4 -22.69 -21.21 -3.66
CA LYS A 4 -23.40 -20.88 -2.41
C LYS A 4 -22.66 -19.85 -1.55
N ASN A 5 -21.36 -19.65 -1.78
CA ASN A 5 -20.49 -18.79 -0.98
C ASN A 5 -19.74 -17.78 -1.87
N ALA A 6 -20.35 -17.40 -3.00
CA ALA A 6 -19.71 -16.55 -4.01
C ALA A 6 -19.31 -15.17 -3.45
N ASP A 7 -20.03 -14.71 -2.42
CA ASP A 7 -19.83 -13.47 -1.68
C ASP A 7 -18.58 -13.46 -0.78
N VAL A 8 -18.01 -14.63 -0.49
CA VAL A 8 -16.79 -14.76 0.34
C VAL A 8 -15.52 -14.65 -0.51
N PHE A 9 -15.63 -14.77 -1.83
CA PHE A 9 -14.49 -14.75 -2.74
C PHE A 9 -14.26 -13.35 -3.32
N SER A 10 -13.02 -12.88 -3.21
CA SER A 10 -12.56 -11.67 -3.88
C SER A 10 -12.76 -11.78 -5.39
N GLN A 11 -13.53 -10.86 -5.96
CA GLN A 11 -13.79 -10.80 -7.41
C GLN A 11 -12.87 -9.80 -8.13
N HIS A 12 -12.26 -8.89 -7.38
CA HIS A 12 -11.47 -7.78 -7.91
C HIS A 12 -10.15 -7.61 -7.15
N PRO A 13 -9.07 -7.14 -7.80
CA PRO A 13 -7.76 -6.98 -7.16
C PRO A 13 -7.77 -6.04 -5.93
N VAL A 14 -8.78 -5.20 -5.81
CA VAL A 14 -8.94 -4.24 -4.70
C VAL A 14 -9.98 -4.65 -3.67
N ASP A 15 -10.51 -5.87 -3.77
CA ASP A 15 -11.46 -6.42 -2.81
C ASP A 15 -10.71 -7.03 -1.62
N TYR A 16 -10.17 -6.14 -0.78
CA TYR A 16 -9.35 -6.49 0.37
C TYR A 16 -10.17 -6.87 1.62
N GLY A 17 -11.49 -6.69 1.57
CA GLY A 17 -12.35 -6.72 2.74
C GLY A 17 -12.08 -5.57 3.72
N HIS A 18 -13.00 -5.37 4.66
CA HIS A 18 -12.86 -4.35 5.69
C HIS A 18 -13.60 -4.79 6.95
N THR A 19 -12.98 -4.59 8.11
CA THR A 19 -13.59 -4.84 9.42
C THR A 19 -13.40 -3.64 10.34
N THR A 20 -14.44 -3.32 11.10
CA THR A 20 -14.41 -2.29 12.14
C THR A 20 -14.30 -2.89 13.55
N THR A 21 -14.24 -4.22 13.67
CA THR A 21 -14.27 -4.92 14.96
C THR A 21 -13.00 -4.69 15.79
N VAL A 22 -11.84 -4.62 15.13
CA VAL A 22 -10.54 -4.44 15.78
C VAL A 22 -9.72 -3.42 15.00
N GLN A 23 -9.10 -2.50 15.72
CA GLN A 23 -8.09 -1.60 15.17
C GLN A 23 -6.70 -2.08 15.61
N HIS A 24 -5.82 -2.32 14.64
CA HIS A 24 -4.46 -2.75 14.94
C HIS A 24 -3.56 -1.55 15.28
N GLU A 25 -2.85 -1.65 16.39
CA GLU A 25 -1.81 -0.70 16.78
C GLU A 25 -0.44 -1.35 16.57
N ILE A 26 0.47 -0.61 15.93
CA ILE A 26 1.85 -1.06 15.70
C ILE A 26 2.75 -0.36 16.72
N PRO A 27 3.21 -1.05 17.77
CA PRO A 27 4.12 -0.48 18.75
C PRO A 27 5.50 -0.23 18.14
N LEU A 28 6.07 0.94 18.43
CA LEU A 28 7.42 1.32 18.01
C LEU A 28 8.40 1.22 19.17
N VAL A 29 9.57 0.63 18.91
CA VAL A 29 10.71 0.57 19.85
C VAL A 29 11.49 1.88 19.86
N ASP A 30 11.67 2.47 18.68
CA ASP A 30 12.33 3.77 18.51
C ASP A 30 11.32 4.78 17.97
N LEU A 31 11.01 5.80 18.79
CA LEU A 31 10.04 6.84 18.47
C LEU A 31 10.64 7.97 17.62
N ARG A 32 11.92 7.88 17.24
CA ARG A 32 12.56 8.90 16.40
C ARG A 32 12.00 8.82 14.98
N PRO A 33 11.35 9.90 14.49
CA PRO A 33 10.79 9.90 13.14
C PRO A 33 11.91 9.90 12.10
N PHE A 34 11.61 9.31 10.95
CA PHE A 34 12.53 9.30 9.81
C PHE A 34 11.82 9.73 8.53
N ARG A 35 12.56 10.39 7.64
CA ARG A 35 12.10 10.73 6.30
C ARG A 35 13.09 10.25 5.28
N LEU A 36 12.75 9.14 4.61
CA LEU A 36 13.56 8.63 3.52
C LEU A 36 13.21 9.37 2.22
N PRO A 37 14.21 9.66 1.36
CA PRO A 37 13.96 10.29 0.07
C PRO A 37 13.13 9.37 -0.83
N TYR A 38 12.26 9.94 -1.64
CA TYR A 38 11.49 9.18 -2.63
C TYR A 38 12.40 8.61 -3.72
N ARG A 39 12.02 7.46 -4.29
CA ARG A 39 12.72 6.87 -5.44
C ARG A 39 12.21 7.52 -6.73
N LYS A 40 13.12 7.79 -7.66
CA LYS A 40 12.76 8.37 -8.97
C LYS A 40 11.90 7.37 -9.74
N ILE A 41 10.73 7.84 -10.17
CA ILE A 41 9.84 7.08 -11.06
C ILE A 41 10.19 7.48 -12.50
N PRO A 42 10.47 6.52 -13.40
CA PRO A 42 10.68 6.79 -14.81
C PRO A 42 9.49 7.56 -15.42
N PRO A 43 9.70 8.63 -16.22
CA PRO A 43 8.63 9.48 -16.72
C PRO A 43 7.48 8.74 -17.41
N PHE A 44 7.78 7.67 -18.15
CA PHE A 44 6.79 6.87 -18.86
C PHE A 44 5.82 6.11 -17.93
N GLN A 45 6.19 5.89 -16.66
CA GLN A 45 5.35 5.19 -15.67
C GLN A 45 4.50 6.15 -14.83
N TRP A 46 4.68 7.48 -14.95
CA TRP A 46 4.01 8.45 -14.06
C TRP A 46 2.49 8.37 -14.15
N GLN A 47 1.95 8.19 -15.35
CA GLN A 47 0.51 8.14 -15.55
C GLN A 47 -0.10 6.89 -14.91
N ASP A 48 0.55 5.73 -15.08
CA ASP A 48 0.10 4.48 -14.47
C ASP A 48 0.23 4.51 -12.95
N VAL A 49 1.33 5.04 -12.41
CA VAL A 49 1.49 5.18 -10.96
C VAL A 49 0.40 6.09 -10.38
N ARG A 50 0.08 7.21 -11.04
CA ARG A 50 -1.00 8.11 -10.60
C ARG A 50 -2.36 7.42 -10.64
N ARG A 51 -2.64 6.64 -11.67
CA ARG A 51 -3.87 5.86 -11.79
C ARG A 51 -4.00 4.85 -10.65
N LEU A 52 -2.96 4.07 -10.37
CA LEU A 52 -2.96 3.11 -9.26
C LEU A 52 -3.17 3.78 -7.89
N LEU A 53 -2.54 4.93 -7.66
CA LEU A 53 -2.74 5.70 -6.42
C LEU A 53 -4.22 6.16 -6.28
N MET A 54 -4.83 6.65 -7.36
CA MET A 54 -6.24 7.07 -7.36
C MET A 54 -7.19 5.90 -7.13
N GLU A 55 -6.92 4.74 -7.75
CA GLU A 55 -7.70 3.51 -7.56
C GLU A 55 -7.65 3.05 -6.10
N MET A 56 -6.45 3.01 -5.48
CA MET A 56 -6.30 2.66 -4.07
C MET A 56 -6.92 3.67 -3.11
N GLU A 57 -6.85 4.96 -3.41
CA GLU A 57 -7.49 6.01 -2.62
C GLU A 57 -9.02 5.89 -2.68
N THR A 58 -9.57 5.65 -3.88
CA THR A 58 -11.02 5.46 -4.10
C THR A 58 -11.52 4.17 -3.44
N ALA A 59 -10.72 3.11 -3.44
CA ALA A 59 -11.01 1.86 -2.74
C ALA A 59 -10.87 1.99 -1.20
N GLY A 60 -10.38 3.12 -0.68
CA GLY A 60 -10.19 3.34 0.76
C GLY A 60 -8.99 2.62 1.37
N VAL A 61 -8.09 2.07 0.54
CA VAL A 61 -6.89 1.36 0.98
C VAL A 61 -5.82 2.33 1.50
N ILE A 62 -5.74 3.50 0.88
CA ILE A 62 -4.84 4.58 1.28
C ILE A 62 -5.62 5.88 1.51
N ARG A 63 -5.02 6.81 2.24
CA ARG A 63 -5.55 8.16 2.46
C ARG A 63 -4.44 9.20 2.54
N PRO A 64 -4.71 10.47 2.21
CA PRO A 64 -3.80 11.56 2.47
C PRO A 64 -3.47 11.65 3.97
N SER A 65 -2.18 11.85 4.29
CA SER A 65 -1.74 12.00 5.68
C SER A 65 -0.57 12.98 5.79
N LYS A 66 -0.39 13.56 6.99
CA LYS A 66 0.74 14.41 7.36
C LYS A 66 1.61 13.69 8.39
N SER A 67 2.24 12.59 8.00
CA SER A 67 3.06 11.75 8.89
C SER A 67 4.48 12.31 9.05
N PRO A 68 5.08 12.24 10.25
CA PRO A 68 6.51 12.49 10.42
C PRO A 68 7.38 11.34 9.88
N TYR A 69 6.79 10.15 9.66
CA TYR A 69 7.44 8.96 9.08
C TYR A 69 7.20 8.89 7.57
N VAL A 70 8.26 8.72 6.78
CA VAL A 70 8.18 8.58 5.32
C VAL A 70 9.07 7.43 4.84
N SER A 71 8.43 6.42 4.24
CA SER A 71 9.08 5.31 3.54
C SER A 71 8.91 5.49 2.02
N PRO A 72 9.91 5.13 1.19
CA PRO A 72 9.82 5.34 -0.24
C PRO A 72 8.96 4.28 -0.92
N VAL A 73 8.22 4.69 -1.94
CA VAL A 73 7.50 3.80 -2.86
C VAL A 73 8.50 3.18 -3.86
N VAL A 74 8.29 1.91 -4.16
CA VAL A 74 9.00 1.11 -5.15
C VAL A 74 7.99 0.71 -6.20
N VAL A 75 8.29 1.00 -7.47
CA VAL A 75 7.48 0.59 -8.61
C VAL A 75 8.06 -0.71 -9.16
N LEU A 76 7.24 -1.74 -9.23
CA LEU A 76 7.61 -3.03 -9.81
C LEU A 76 6.84 -3.23 -11.11
N THR A 77 7.51 -3.82 -12.10
CA THR A 77 6.87 -4.29 -13.34
C THR A 77 6.69 -5.79 -13.22
N MET A 78 5.43 -6.21 -13.30
CA MET A 78 5.03 -7.61 -13.24
C MET A 78 5.32 -8.33 -14.55
N LYS A 79 5.25 -9.67 -14.53
CA LYS A 79 5.49 -10.51 -15.72
C LYS A 79 4.48 -10.24 -16.85
N ASP A 80 3.26 -9.84 -16.50
CA ASP A 80 2.20 -9.48 -17.43
C ASP A 80 2.32 -8.03 -17.96
N GLY A 81 3.36 -7.30 -17.55
CA GLY A 81 3.60 -5.91 -17.92
C GLY A 81 2.86 -4.89 -17.06
N SER A 82 2.00 -5.32 -16.13
CA SER A 82 1.33 -4.42 -15.18
C SER A 82 2.32 -3.83 -14.17
N LEU A 83 1.96 -2.70 -13.56
CA LEU A 83 2.75 -2.08 -12.49
C LEU A 83 2.13 -2.40 -11.13
N GLN A 84 2.98 -2.65 -10.13
CA GLN A 84 2.59 -2.72 -8.72
C GLN A 84 3.38 -1.70 -7.90
N LEU A 85 2.68 -1.06 -6.98
CA LEU A 85 3.28 -0.17 -5.99
C LEU A 85 3.57 -0.95 -4.72
N CYS A 86 4.82 -0.92 -4.28
CA CYS A 86 5.27 -1.49 -3.02
C CYS A 86 5.91 -0.40 -2.17
N ILE A 87 5.95 -0.60 -0.85
CA ILE A 87 6.58 0.34 0.08
C ILE A 87 7.78 -0.34 0.73
N ASP A 88 8.93 0.34 0.72
CA ASP A 88 10.14 -0.15 1.36
C ASP A 88 10.09 0.10 2.87
N TYR A 89 9.48 -0.84 3.61
CA TYR A 89 9.32 -0.75 5.07
C TYR A 89 10.56 -1.17 5.87
N ARG A 90 11.71 -1.47 5.25
CA ARG A 90 12.88 -1.98 5.99
C ARG A 90 13.30 -1.10 7.16
N LYS A 91 13.28 0.23 6.97
CA LYS A 91 13.60 1.18 8.04
C LYS A 91 12.50 1.22 9.11
N PHE A 92 11.24 1.19 8.70
CA PHE A 92 10.10 1.15 9.62
C PHE A 92 10.15 -0.12 10.50
N ASN A 93 10.34 -1.28 9.89
CA ASN A 93 10.40 -2.57 10.56
C ASN A 93 11.57 -2.68 11.55
N SER A 94 12.68 -1.96 11.32
CA SER A 94 13.78 -1.89 12.29
C SER A 94 13.44 -1.10 13.56
N CYS A 95 12.34 -0.33 13.53
CA CYS A 95 11.88 0.53 14.61
C CYS A 95 10.56 0.04 15.24
N SER A 96 9.97 -1.05 14.74
CA SER A 96 8.72 -1.63 15.25
C SER A 96 8.95 -3.05 15.80
N THR A 97 8.13 -3.48 16.77
CA THR A 97 8.10 -4.84 17.32
C THR A 97 6.93 -5.64 16.83
#